data_AF-A0A1C5XZX4-F1
#
_entry.id   AF-A0A1C5XZX4-F1
#
_cell.length_a   1.000
_cell.length_b   1.000
_cell.length_c   1.000
_cell.angle_alpha   90.00
_cell.angle_beta   90.00
_cell.angle_gamma   90.00
#
_symmetry.space_group_name_H-M   'P 1'
#
loop_
_entity.id
_entity.type
_entity.pdbx_description
1 polymer ?
#
loop_
_entity_poly.entity_id
_entity_poly.type
_entity_poly.pdbx_seq_one_letter_code
_entity_poly.pdbx_strand_id
1 'polypeptide(L)'
;MEIQKEYERILGIFKDIDENQLALLDGAIWECARLRIELNNLHKLMGETGAVSYNPSNPKMQKELPISKVIVKTRANYLNYIAKLSNILGKNIEEDEDNDLLEFE
;
A
#
# COMPACT_ATOMS: atom_id res chain seq x y z
N MET A 1 -4.94 -11.47 8.86
CA MET A 1 -4.97 -11.64 7.40
C MET A 1 -3.64 -12.25 7.00
N GLU A 2 -3.67 -13.40 6.34
CA GLU A 2 -2.46 -14.05 5.82
C GLU A 2 -2.00 -13.34 4.54
N ILE A 3 -0.70 -13.36 4.26
CA ILE A 3 -0.10 -12.65 3.11
C ILE A 3 -0.73 -13.12 1.80
N GLN A 4 -0.97 -14.42 1.66
CA GLN A 4 -1.60 -14.98 0.46
C GLN A 4 -3.02 -14.45 0.24
N LYS A 5 -3.84 -14.34 1.29
CA LYS A 5 -5.19 -13.79 1.18
C LYS A 5 -5.18 -12.32 0.76
N GLU A 6 -4.18 -11.56 1.21
CA GLU A 6 -4.02 -10.17 0.79
C GLU A 6 -3.53 -10.06 -0.65
N TYR A 7 -2.62 -10.94 -1.07
CA TYR A 7 -2.19 -11.05 -2.45
C TYR A 7 -3.39 -11.32 -3.37
N GLU A 8 -4.22 -12.32 -3.05
CA GLU A 8 -5.44 -12.66 -3.80
C GLU A 8 -6.43 -11.50 -3.82
N ARG A 9 -6.57 -10.78 -2.70
CA ARG A 9 -7.41 -9.58 -2.61
C ARG A 9 -6.91 -8.48 -3.55
N ILE A 10 -5.60 -8.19 -3.57
CA ILE A 10 -5.02 -7.16 -4.44
C ILE A 10 -5.19 -7.56 -5.91
N LEU A 11 -4.93 -8.82 -6.23
CA LEU A 11 -5.11 -9.35 -7.58
C LEU A 11 -6.56 -9.19 -8.06
N GLY A 12 -7.53 -9.51 -7.21
CA GLY A 12 -8.96 -9.37 -7.50
C GLY A 12 -9.47 -7.92 -7.66
N ILE A 13 -8.65 -6.90 -7.37
CA ILE A 13 -9.00 -5.49 -7.65
C ILE A 13 -8.88 -5.20 -9.15
N PHE A 14 -7.90 -5.78 -9.81
CA PHE A 14 -7.59 -5.51 -11.20
C PHE A 14 -8.31 -6.53 -12.09
N LYS A 15 -9.15 -6.05 -13.01
CA LYS A 15 -9.81 -6.90 -14.00
C LYS A 15 -8.89 -7.09 -15.20
N ASP A 16 -8.98 -8.26 -15.83
CA ASP A 16 -8.38 -8.56 -17.14
C ASP A 16 -6.86 -8.25 -17.23
N ILE A 17 -6.10 -8.71 -16.24
CA ILE A 17 -4.62 -8.64 -16.26
C ILE A 17 -4.10 -9.68 -17.27
N ASP A 18 -3.28 -9.25 -18.23
CA ASP A 18 -2.62 -10.20 -19.14
C ASP A 18 -1.52 -11.01 -18.42
N GLU A 19 -1.25 -12.23 -18.91
CA GLU A 19 -0.30 -13.14 -18.26
C GLU A 19 1.14 -12.58 -18.18
N ASN A 20 1.56 -11.77 -19.16
CA ASN A 20 2.90 -11.17 -19.15
C ASN A 20 2.99 -10.02 -18.14
N GLN A 21 1.95 -9.18 -18.05
CA GLN A 21 1.83 -8.15 -17.01
C GLN A 21 1.83 -8.79 -15.62
N LEU A 22 1.07 -9.87 -15.43
CA LEU A 22 1.03 -10.59 -14.16
C LEU A 22 2.41 -11.16 -13.81
N ALA A 23 3.07 -11.84 -14.75
CA ALA A 23 4.40 -12.39 -14.54
C ALA A 23 5.44 -11.32 -14.18
N LEU A 24 5.34 -10.13 -14.80
CA LEU A 24 6.23 -9.01 -14.51
C LEU A 24 5.98 -8.39 -13.13
N LEU A 25 4.72 -8.33 -12.70
CA LEU A 25 4.30 -7.60 -11.50
C LEU A 25 4.06 -8.48 -10.27
N ASP A 26 4.08 -9.81 -10.41
CA ASP A 26 3.79 -10.77 -9.33
C ASP A 26 4.59 -10.45 -8.05
N GLY A 27 5.89 -10.23 -8.19
CA GLY A 27 6.76 -9.87 -7.06
C GLY A 27 6.35 -8.55 -6.38
N ALA A 28 5.88 -7.56 -7.15
CA ALA A 28 5.39 -6.29 -6.62
C ALA A 28 4.03 -6.43 -5.91
N ILE A 29 3.15 -7.31 -6.40
CA ILE A 29 1.86 -7.62 -5.76
C ILE A 29 2.13 -8.32 -4.42
N TRP A 30 3.02 -9.30 -4.38
CA TRP A 30 3.46 -9.96 -3.14
C TRP A 30 4.03 -8.97 -2.14
N GLU A 31 4.90 -8.07 -2.58
CA GLU A 31 5.51 -7.09 -1.69
C GLU A 31 4.48 -6.08 -1.17
N CYS A 32 3.54 -5.65 -2.01
CA CYS A 32 2.43 -4.82 -1.58
C CYS A 32 1.57 -5.51 -0.50
N ALA A 33 1.31 -6.81 -0.66
CA ALA A 33 0.57 -7.61 0.33
C ALA A 33 1.31 -7.72 1.67
N ARG A 34 2.63 -7.96 1.64
CA ARG A 34 3.47 -7.98 2.86
C ARG A 34 3.45 -6.63 3.56
N LEU A 35 3.68 -5.55 2.81
CA LEU A 35 3.67 -4.18 3.33
C LEU A 35 2.32 -3.81 3.96
N ARG A 36 1.19 -4.25 3.38
CA ARG A 36 -0.13 -4.01 3.97
C ARG A 36 -0.27 -4.65 5.35
N ILE A 37 0.14 -5.91 5.49
CA ILE A 37 0.06 -6.65 6.75
C ILE A 37 1.02 -6.07 7.78
N GLU A 38 2.25 -5.78 7.37
CA GLU A 38 3.24 -5.14 8.22
C GLU A 38 2.73 -3.79 8.73
N LEU A 39 2.16 -2.96 7.85
CA LEU A 39 1.61 -1.65 8.21
C LEU A 39 0.46 -1.79 9.23
N ASN A 40 -0.42 -2.78 9.07
CA ASN A 40 -1.47 -3.07 10.05
C ASN A 40 -0.88 -3.46 11.42
N ASN A 41 0.17 -4.29 11.44
CA ASN A 41 0.83 -4.68 12.69
C ASN A 41 1.55 -3.50 13.35
N LEU A 42 2.24 -2.66 12.58
CA LEU A 42 2.88 -1.44 13.07
C LEU A 42 1.86 -0.45 13.62
N HIS A 43 0.67 -0.34 13.02
CA HIS A 43 -0.40 0.49 13.56
C HIS A 43 -0.94 -0.02 14.90
N LYS A 44 -1.08 -1.34 15.07
CA LYS A 44 -1.45 -1.94 16.37
C LYS A 44 -0.41 -1.64 17.43
N LEU A 45 0.86 -1.92 17.14
CA LEU A 45 1.96 -1.68 18.07
C LEU A 45 2.09 -0.18 18.41
N MET A 46 1.92 0.71 17.42
CA MET A 46 1.89 2.16 17.65
C MET A 46 0.74 2.59 18.57
N GLY A 47 -0.42 1.93 18.50
CA GLY A 47 -1.54 2.16 19.40
C GLY A 47 -1.24 1.75 20.85
N GLU A 48 -0.42 0.71 21.03
CA GLU A 48 -0.01 0.20 22.35
C GLU A 48 1.13 1.04 22.97
N THR A 49 2.14 1.40 22.17
CA THR A 49 3.36 2.06 22.68
C THR A 49 3.38 3.56 22.51
N GLY A 50 2.62 4.10 21.55
CA GLY A 50 2.79 5.46 21.05
C GLY A 50 4.08 5.64 20.25
N ALA A 51 4.28 6.86 19.74
CA ALA A 51 5.47 7.25 18.98
C ALA A 51 6.62 7.76 19.87
N VAL A 52 6.30 8.14 21.11
CA VAL A 52 7.22 8.77 22.06
C VAL A 52 6.97 8.16 23.43
N SER A 53 8.05 7.70 24.07
CA SER A 53 8.03 7.36 25.48
C SER A 53 7.98 8.63 26.31
N TYR A 54 6.91 8.82 27.07
CA TYR A 54 6.69 9.99 27.91
C TYR A 54 7.14 9.75 29.35
N ASN A 55 7.92 10.68 29.91
CA ASN A 55 8.24 10.70 31.34
C ASN A 55 7.37 11.79 32.02
N PRO A 56 6.39 11.41 32.85
CA PRO A 56 5.47 12.37 33.48
C PRO A 56 6.15 13.29 34.49
N SER A 57 7.24 12.84 35.12
CA SER A 57 7.96 13.60 36.13
C SER A 57 9.04 14.49 35.54
N ASN A 58 9.48 14.23 34.30
CA ASN A 58 10.45 15.07 33.59
C ASN A 58 10.10 15.19 32.09
N PRO A 59 9.34 16.23 31.69
CA PRO A 59 8.94 16.44 30.31
C PRO A 59 10.11 16.61 29.32
N LYS A 60 11.33 16.92 29.79
CA LYS A 60 12.53 17.02 28.93
C LYS A 60 13.14 15.64 28.59
N MET A 61 12.71 14.57 29.24
CA MET A 61 13.22 13.20 29.03
C MET A 61 12.32 12.37 28.11
N GLN A 62 11.61 13.01 27.18
CA GLN A 62 10.86 12.29 26.16
C GLN A 62 11.81 11.64 25.15
N LYS A 63 11.51 10.40 24.76
CA LYS A 63 12.31 9.67 23.78
C LYS A 63 11.44 9.14 22.65
N GLU A 64 11.79 9.51 21.43
CA GLU A 64 11.17 8.93 20.22
C GLU A 64 11.42 7.42 20.18
N LEU A 65 10.36 6.65 19.91
CA LEU A 65 10.44 5.20 19.76
C LEU A 65 10.75 4.82 18.31
N PRO A 66 11.59 3.80 18.04
CA PRO A 66 12.00 3.44 16.67
C PRO A 66 10.84 3.19 15.70
N ILE A 67 9.70 2.72 16.22
CA ILE A 67 8.49 2.47 15.45
C ILE A 67 7.95 3.71 14.73
N SER A 68 8.17 4.92 15.26
CA SER A 68 7.75 6.17 14.61
C SER A 68 8.35 6.33 13.21
N LYS A 69 9.59 5.86 13.02
CA LYS A 69 10.32 5.96 11.75
C LYS A 69 9.99 4.82 10.81
N VAL A 70 9.91 3.60 11.37
CA VAL A 70 9.60 2.39 10.59
C VAL A 70 8.23 2.52 9.95
N ILE A 71 7.19 2.90 10.71
CA ILE A 71 5.83 3.01 10.17
C ILE A 71 5.71 4.05 9.05
N VAL A 72 6.43 5.16 9.15
CA VAL A 72 6.45 6.19 8.10
C VAL A 72 7.07 5.65 6.83
N LYS A 73 8.20 4.94 6.93
CA LYS A 73 8.87 4.32 5.77
C LYS A 73 8.02 3.22 5.14
N THR A 74 7.45 2.32 5.95
CA THR A 74 6.57 1.24 5.48
C THR A 74 5.33 1.81 4.80
N ARG A 75 4.74 2.88 5.35
CA ARG A 75 3.60 3.58 4.72
C ARG A 75 3.97 4.18 3.37
N ALA A 76 5.10 4.90 3.28
CA ALA A 76 5.56 5.49 2.03
C ALA A 76 5.82 4.42 0.96
N ASN A 77 6.46 3.31 1.35
CA ASN A 77 6.68 2.18 0.45
C ASN A 77 5.35 1.57 -0.04
N TYR A 78 4.42 1.28 0.87
CA TYR A 78 3.11 0.74 0.52
C TYR A 78 2.38 1.64 -0.50
N LEU A 79 2.33 2.96 -0.24
CA LEU A 79 1.71 3.93 -1.15
C LEU A 79 2.39 3.96 -2.52
N ASN A 80 3.72 3.88 -2.57
CA ASN A 80 4.46 3.84 -3.83
C ASN A 80 4.18 2.56 -4.63
N TYR A 81 4.13 1.39 -3.98
CA TYR A 81 3.83 0.13 -4.67
C TYR A 81 2.39 0.08 -5.17
N ILE A 82 1.41 0.44 -4.33
CA ILE A 82 0.00 0.39 -4.74
C ILE A 82 -0.31 1.41 -5.85
N ALA A 83 0.30 2.61 -5.81
CA ALA A 83 0.16 3.59 -6.87
C ALA A 83 0.77 3.10 -8.20
N LYS A 84 1.95 2.47 -8.16
CA LYS A 84 2.56 1.86 -9.35
C LYS A 84 1.70 0.75 -9.93
N LEU A 85 1.19 -0.15 -9.08
CA LEU A 85 0.28 -1.22 -9.50
C LEU A 85 -1.00 -0.62 -10.12
N SER A 86 -1.60 0.39 -9.47
CA SER A 86 -2.78 1.08 -9.99
C SER A 86 -2.53 1.76 -11.33
N ASN A 87 -1.37 2.39 -11.53
CA ASN A 87 -1.06 3.07 -12.78
C ASN A 87 -0.79 2.10 -13.95
N ILE A 88 -0.34 0.88 -13.67
CA ILE A 88 -0.04 -0.12 -14.70
C ILE A 88 -1.26 -0.97 -14.99
N LEU A 89 -1.90 -1.49 -13.94
CA LEU A 89 -3.02 -2.44 -14.02
C LEU A 89 -4.40 -1.77 -14.04
N GLY A 90 -4.52 -0.57 -13.48
CA GLY A 90 -5.78 0.17 -13.40
C GLY A 90 -6.17 0.91 -14.68
N LYS A 91 -5.26 1.00 -15.67
CA LYS A 91 -5.59 1.57 -16.98
C LYS A 91 -6.66 0.77 -17.73
N ASN A 92 -6.79 -0.53 -17.43
CA ASN A 92 -7.82 -1.39 -17.98
C ASN A 92 -9.23 -1.12 -17.37
N ILE A 93 -9.37 -0.19 -16.42
CA ILE A 93 -10.65 0.13 -15.77
C ILE A 93 -11.32 1.37 -16.40
N GLU A 94 -10.60 2.20 -17.15
CA GLU A 94 -11.08 3.50 -17.69
C GLU A 94 -11.34 3.50 -19.22
N GLU A 95 -11.14 2.39 -19.94
CA GLU A 95 -11.37 2.33 -21.39
C GLU A 95 -12.79 1.87 -21.81
N ASP A 96 -13.72 1.72 -20.85
CA ASP A 96 -15.14 1.37 -21.08
C ASP A 96 -16.12 2.53 -20.78
N GLU A 97 -15.77 3.77 -21.14
CA GLU A 97 -16.74 4.87 -21.30
C GLU A 97 -16.64 5.49 -22.72
N ASP A 98 -17.28 4.83 -23.69
CA ASP A 98 -17.68 5.42 -24.97
C ASP A 98 -18.57 6.68 -24.77
N ASN A 99 -18.21 7.83 -25.36
CA ASN A 99 -19.06 8.55 -26.33
C ASN A 99 -18.53 9.94 -26.73
N ASP A 100 -18.40 10.13 -28.05
CA ASP A 100 -18.68 11.34 -28.82
C ASP A 100 -17.97 12.66 -28.47
N LEU A 101 -16.88 12.93 -29.18
CA LEU A 101 -16.76 14.22 -29.87
C LEU A 101 -16.14 14.01 -31.25
N LEU A 102 -17.06 13.80 -32.18
CA LEU A 102 -16.91 13.77 -33.62
C LEU A 102 -15.87 14.78 -34.11
N GLU A 103 -14.95 14.23 -34.90
CA GLU A 103 -14.27 14.88 -36.01
C GLU A 103 -15.21 15.87 -36.71
N PHE A 104 -14.92 17.16 -36.62
CA PHE A 104 -15.42 18.14 -37.57
C PHE A 104 -14.25 18.96 -38.09
N GLU A 105 -14.19 18.94 -39.42
CA GLU A 105 -13.41 19.74 -40.37
C GLU A 105 -13.18 21.21 -39.97
#